data_AF-A0A523D1E0-F1
#
_entry.id   AF-A0A523D1E0-F1
#
_cell.length_a   1.000
_cell.length_b   1.000
_cell.length_c   1.000
_cell.angle_alpha   90.00
_cell.angle_beta   90.00
_cell.angle_gamma   90.00
#
_symmetry.space_group_name_H-M   'P 1'
#
loop_
_entity.id
_entity.type
_entity.pdbx_description
1 polymer ?
#
loop_
_entity_poly.entity_id
_entity_poly.type
_entity_poly.pdbx_seq_one_letter_code
_entity_poly.pdbx_strand_id
1 'polypeptide(L)'
;MAKEYIETGKVKYVYLDYPLESIHQYAFKAAEAVTCAAEQGKFWEMHDHLFANQNGLELIQLKSYAEALGLDNPKFDTCLESGKYAGEVRKDLALGAKAGITATPSFGIGFTDSEDPNKVKVVQILRGALPFNSFKPVIDSLLSQ
;
A
#
# COMPACT_ATOMS: atom_id res chain seq x y z
N MET A 1 12.27 -12.09 1.97
CA MET A 1 11.61 -11.39 0.84
C MET A 1 12.50 -10.33 0.21
N ALA A 2 12.69 -9.15 0.83
CA ALA A 2 13.34 -7.99 0.19
C ALA A 2 14.73 -8.31 -0.39
N LYS A 3 15.67 -8.76 0.46
CA LYS A 3 17.03 -9.15 0.06
C LYS A 3 17.11 -10.25 -1.01
N GLU A 4 16.13 -11.15 -1.04
CA GLU A 4 16.18 -12.34 -1.90
C GLU A 4 15.57 -12.09 -3.29
N TYR A 5 14.59 -11.20 -3.39
CA TYR A 5 13.81 -11.00 -4.61
C TYR A 5 13.68 -9.54 -5.05
N ILE A 6 13.50 -8.60 -4.12
CA ILE A 6 13.23 -7.19 -4.45
C ILE A 6 14.54 -6.47 -4.75
N GLU A 7 15.51 -6.54 -3.83
CA GLU A 7 16.82 -5.89 -3.98
C GLU A 7 17.64 -6.51 -5.12
N THR A 8 17.41 -7.78 -5.45
CA THR A 8 18.03 -8.44 -6.60
C THR A 8 17.35 -8.12 -7.93
N GLY A 9 16.26 -7.33 -7.92
CA GLY A 9 15.50 -6.96 -9.11
C GLY A 9 14.64 -8.07 -9.73
N LYS A 10 14.45 -9.21 -9.04
CA LYS A 10 13.63 -10.34 -9.55
C LYS A 10 12.14 -10.08 -9.39
N VAL A 11 11.76 -9.29 -8.38
CA VAL A 11 10.37 -8.99 -8.04
C VAL A 11 10.22 -7.49 -7.80
N LYS A 12 9.21 -6.89 -8.44
CA LYS A 12 8.73 -5.55 -8.10
C LYS A 12 7.64 -5.66 -7.03
N TYR A 13 7.83 -4.97 -5.91
CA TYR A 13 6.80 -4.88 -4.88
C TYR A 13 6.01 -3.59 -5.06
N VAL A 14 4.68 -3.71 -5.09
CA VAL A 14 3.75 -2.59 -5.25
C VAL A 14 2.74 -2.66 -4.11
N TYR A 15 2.59 -1.54 -3.41
CA TYR A 15 1.54 -1.34 -2.43
C TYR A 15 0.30 -0.77 -3.13
N LEU A 16 -0.88 -1.27 -2.76
CA LEU A 16 -2.16 -0.76 -3.25
C LEU A 16 -3.08 -0.53 -2.06
N ASP A 17 -3.71 0.62 -2.03
CA ASP A 17 -4.66 0.96 -0.97
C ASP A 17 -5.93 0.12 -1.06
N TYR A 18 -6.35 -0.44 0.08
CA TYR A 18 -7.62 -1.15 0.20
C TYR A 18 -8.34 -0.82 1.52
N PRO A 19 -8.69 0.47 1.74
CA PRO A 19 -9.30 0.91 2.99
C PRO A 19 -10.71 0.35 3.15
N LEU A 20 -10.91 -0.46 4.21
CA LEU A 20 -12.19 -1.06 4.55
C LEU A 20 -12.95 -0.18 5.56
N GLU A 21 -13.59 0.89 5.07
CA GLU A 21 -14.28 1.87 5.92
C GLU A 21 -15.43 1.30 6.77
N SER A 22 -16.01 0.18 6.34
CA SER A 22 -17.08 -0.52 7.09
C SER A 22 -16.62 -1.08 8.44
N ILE A 23 -15.32 -1.32 8.61
CA ILE A 23 -14.71 -1.81 9.85
C ILE A 23 -13.71 -0.82 10.44
N HIS A 24 -13.22 0.13 9.65
CA HIS A 24 -12.25 1.15 10.05
C HIS A 24 -12.61 2.50 9.44
N GLN A 25 -13.44 3.29 10.13
CA GLN A 25 -14.00 4.55 9.61
C GLN A 25 -12.97 5.56 9.08
N TYR A 26 -11.72 5.52 9.57
CA TYR A 26 -10.65 6.44 9.16
C TYR A 26 -9.67 5.84 8.13
N ALA A 27 -9.89 4.60 7.69
CA ALA A 27 -8.96 3.89 6.81
C ALA A 27 -8.71 4.64 5.49
N PHE A 28 -9.75 5.23 4.91
CA PHE A 28 -9.61 5.99 3.67
C PHE A 28 -8.73 7.23 3.87
N LYS A 29 -8.92 7.94 5.00
CA LYS A 29 -8.13 9.13 5.28
C LYS A 29 -6.68 8.80 5.63
N ALA A 30 -6.47 7.69 6.31
CA ALA A 30 -5.14 7.14 6.58
C ALA A 30 -4.41 6.78 5.28
N ALA A 31 -5.09 6.17 4.30
CA ALA A 31 -4.52 5.91 2.98
C ALA A 31 -4.07 7.21 2.28
N GLU A 32 -4.93 8.23 2.24
CA GLU A 32 -4.56 9.54 1.69
C GLU A 32 -3.35 10.16 2.41
N ALA A 33 -3.26 10.01 3.73
CA ALA A 33 -2.13 10.52 4.52
C ALA A 33 -0.81 9.84 4.15
N VAL A 34 -0.80 8.53 3.91
CA VAL A 34 0.39 7.80 3.43
C VAL A 34 0.84 8.35 2.07
N THR A 35 -0.10 8.58 1.14
CA THR A 35 0.24 9.11 -0.20
C THR A 35 0.68 10.57 -0.15
N CYS A 36 0.07 11.40 0.70
CA CYS A 36 0.55 12.76 0.96
C CYS A 36 1.96 12.78 1.56
N ALA A 37 2.31 11.80 2.41
CA ALA A 37 3.68 11.65 2.90
C ALA A 37 4.64 11.16 1.80
N ALA A 38 4.15 10.36 0.86
CA ALA A 38 4.90 9.90 -0.30
C ALA A 38 5.37 11.05 -1.20
N GLU A 39 4.58 12.11 -1.37
CA GLU A 39 4.99 13.33 -2.09
C GLU A 39 6.26 13.96 -1.52
N GLN A 40 6.53 13.69 -0.25
CA GLN A 40 7.68 14.23 0.49
C GLN A 40 8.74 13.14 0.76
N GLY A 41 8.64 11.98 0.11
CA GLY A 41 9.59 10.89 0.23
C GLY A 41 9.47 10.08 1.53
N LYS A 42 8.32 10.16 2.23
CA LYS A 42 8.09 9.54 3.55
C LYS A 42 6.96 8.51 3.56
N PHE A 43 6.78 7.79 2.44
CA PHE A 43 5.73 6.78 2.29
C PHE A 43 5.84 5.69 3.38
N TRP A 44 6.99 5.02 3.48
CA TRP A 44 7.15 3.88 4.37
C TRP A 44 7.15 4.30 5.84
N GLU A 45 7.76 5.45 6.16
CA GLU A 45 7.74 5.95 7.53
C GLU A 45 6.32 6.30 7.99
N MET A 46 5.51 6.95 7.16
CA MET A 46 4.09 7.21 7.49
C MET A 46 3.30 5.91 7.58
N HIS A 47 3.43 5.03 6.59
CA HIS A 47 2.80 3.71 6.58
C HIS A 47 3.06 2.97 7.90
N ASP A 48 4.33 2.78 8.28
CA ASP A 48 4.71 2.04 9.47
C ASP A 48 4.22 2.73 10.75
N HIS A 49 4.22 4.06 10.77
CA HIS A 49 3.69 4.84 11.89
C HIS A 49 2.18 4.63 12.06
N LEU A 50 1.39 4.63 10.99
CA LEU A 50 -0.06 4.38 11.06
C LEU A 50 -0.36 2.93 11.46
N PHE A 51 0.41 1.96 10.96
CA PHE A 51 0.28 0.56 11.35
C PHE A 51 0.57 0.33 12.85
N ALA A 52 1.49 1.11 13.43
CA ALA A 52 1.78 1.07 14.87
C ALA A 52 0.71 1.78 15.72
N ASN A 53 -0.08 2.70 15.12
CA ASN A 53 -0.99 3.60 15.84
C ASN A 53 -2.45 3.51 15.33
N GLN A 54 -2.96 2.30 15.10
CA GLN A 54 -4.28 2.07 14.47
C GLN A 54 -5.48 2.70 15.20
N ASN A 55 -5.35 3.05 16.48
CA ASN A 55 -6.40 3.70 17.26
C ASN A 55 -6.42 5.23 17.11
N GLY A 56 -5.40 5.83 16.51
CA GLY A 56 -5.26 7.28 16.38
C GLY A 56 -5.14 7.68 14.91
N LEU A 57 -6.22 7.55 14.15
CA LEU A 57 -6.24 7.82 12.70
C LEU A 57 -7.14 9.00 12.30
N GLU A 58 -7.63 9.78 13.27
CA GLU A 58 -8.38 10.99 12.94
C GLU A 58 -7.44 12.06 12.36
N LEU A 59 -8.03 13.05 11.71
CA LEU A 59 -7.28 14.08 11.00
C LEU A 59 -6.20 14.75 11.86
N ILE A 60 -6.49 15.00 13.14
CA ILE A 60 -5.54 15.64 14.05
C ILE A 60 -4.33 14.76 14.35
N GLN A 61 -4.51 13.44 14.51
CA GLN A 61 -3.40 12.52 14.71
C GLN A 61 -2.57 12.39 13.44
N LEU A 62 -3.22 12.25 12.26
CA LEU A 62 -2.50 12.13 10.99
C LEU A 62 -1.56 13.32 10.73
N LYS A 63 -2.01 14.55 11.06
CA LYS A 63 -1.19 15.76 10.97
C LYS A 63 -0.04 15.78 12.00
N SER A 64 -0.32 15.39 13.25
CA SER A 64 0.70 15.25 14.29
C SER A 64 1.79 14.24 13.90
N TYR A 65 1.42 13.13 13.25
CA TYR A 65 2.39 12.16 12.77
C TYR A 65 3.24 12.71 11.62
N ALA A 66 2.66 13.51 10.73
CA ALA A 66 3.43 14.18 9.69
C ALA A 66 4.49 15.11 10.29
N GLU A 67 4.14 15.85 11.34
CA GLU A 67 5.09 16.69 12.09
C GLU A 67 6.20 15.84 12.72
N ALA A 68 5.84 14.76 13.42
CA ALA A 68 6.80 13.87 14.08
C ALA A 68 7.77 13.20 13.09
N LEU A 69 7.35 13.00 11.85
CA LEU A 69 8.15 12.43 10.76
C LEU A 69 8.97 13.50 9.99
N GLY A 70 8.85 14.77 10.37
CA GLY A 70 9.60 15.88 9.79
C GLY A 70 9.12 16.31 8.39
N LEU A 71 7.83 16.13 8.09
CA LEU A 71 7.24 16.61 6.85
C LEU A 71 7.02 18.13 6.88
N ASP A 72 6.89 18.73 5.70
CA ASP A 72 6.37 20.08 5.54
C ASP A 72 4.86 20.07 5.84
N ASN A 73 4.50 20.46 7.07
CA ASN A 73 3.13 20.44 7.56
C ASN A 73 2.16 21.24 6.68
N PRO A 74 2.43 22.49 6.26
CA PRO A 74 1.54 23.21 5.34
C PRO A 74 1.24 22.46 4.05
N LYS A 75 2.24 21.82 3.43
CA LYS A 75 2.04 20.99 2.23
C LYS A 75 1.23 19.74 2.52
N PHE A 76 1.56 19.05 3.62
CA PHE A 76 0.86 17.84 4.03
C PHE A 76 -0.61 18.12 4.33
N ASP A 77 -0.89 19.15 5.13
CA ASP A 77 -2.24 19.59 5.50
C ASP A 77 -3.06 19.92 4.27
N THR A 78 -2.50 20.70 3.34
CA THR A 78 -3.17 21.04 2.08
C THR A 78 -3.50 19.78 1.27
N CYS A 79 -2.54 18.86 1.12
CA CYS A 79 -2.72 17.61 0.39
C CYS A 79 -3.83 16.74 1.01
N LEU A 80 -3.78 16.58 2.34
CA LEU A 80 -4.69 15.73 3.07
C LEU A 80 -6.09 16.33 3.10
N GLU A 81 -6.25 17.61 3.47
CA GLU A 81 -7.56 18.25 3.57
C GLU A 81 -8.27 18.41 2.22
N SER A 82 -7.53 18.67 1.13
CA SER A 82 -8.13 18.76 -0.20
C SER A 82 -8.62 17.43 -0.74
N GLY A 83 -8.23 16.32 -0.11
CA GLY A 83 -8.49 14.97 -0.61
C GLY A 83 -7.79 14.69 -1.94
N LYS A 84 -6.56 15.22 -2.10
CA LYS A 84 -5.81 15.18 -3.37
C LYS A 84 -5.69 13.77 -3.95
N TYR A 85 -5.55 12.77 -3.08
CA TYR A 85 -5.34 11.37 -3.43
C TYR A 85 -6.59 10.49 -3.35
N ALA A 86 -7.75 11.06 -3.01
CA ALA A 86 -8.99 10.29 -2.95
C ALA A 86 -9.35 9.58 -4.27
N GLY A 87 -8.93 10.12 -5.42
CA GLY A 87 -9.11 9.46 -6.72
C GLY A 87 -8.23 8.22 -6.89
N GLU A 88 -6.98 8.29 -6.44
CA GLU A 88 -6.00 7.20 -6.51
C GLU A 88 -6.39 6.06 -5.55
N VAL A 89 -6.72 6.39 -4.30
CA VAL A 89 -7.18 5.41 -3.31
C VAL A 89 -8.42 4.65 -3.79
N ARG A 90 -9.39 5.34 -4.43
CA ARG A 90 -10.58 4.68 -5.02
C ARG A 90 -10.23 3.79 -6.20
N LYS A 91 -9.25 4.17 -7.01
CA LYS A 91 -8.78 3.37 -8.14
C LYS A 91 -8.14 2.07 -7.67
N ASP A 92 -7.34 2.13 -6.62
CA ASP A 92 -6.71 0.95 -6.01
C ASP A 92 -7.75 0.01 -5.38
N LEU A 93 -8.71 0.58 -4.64
CA LEU A 93 -9.85 -0.17 -4.11
C LEU A 93 -10.64 -0.88 -5.22
N ALA A 94 -10.93 -0.18 -6.33
CA ALA A 94 -11.62 -0.77 -7.48
C ALA A 94 -10.78 -1.87 -8.17
N LEU A 95 -9.46 -1.69 -8.26
CA LEU A 95 -8.55 -2.68 -8.81
C LEU A 95 -8.52 -3.95 -7.96
N GLY A 96 -8.42 -3.81 -6.64
CA GLY A 96 -8.48 -4.95 -5.71
C GLY A 96 -9.81 -5.69 -5.80
N ALA A 97 -10.93 -4.95 -5.86
CA ALA A 97 -12.25 -5.55 -6.00
C ALA A 97 -12.39 -6.33 -7.32
N LYS A 98 -11.90 -5.76 -8.44
CA LYS A 98 -11.87 -6.43 -9.75
C LYS A 98 -10.99 -7.69 -9.74
N ALA A 99 -9.94 -7.71 -8.93
CA ALA A 99 -9.08 -8.88 -8.72
C ALA A 99 -9.68 -9.92 -7.75
N GLY A 100 -10.87 -9.68 -7.19
CA GLY A 100 -11.52 -10.60 -6.24
C GLY A 100 -10.91 -10.57 -4.84
N ILE A 101 -10.27 -9.46 -4.46
CA ILE A 101 -9.83 -9.20 -3.09
C ILE A 101 -11.03 -8.81 -2.24
N THR A 102 -11.17 -9.44 -1.08
CA THR A 102 -12.29 -9.19 -0.15
C THR A 102 -11.83 -8.93 1.29
N ALA A 103 -10.53 -9.08 1.57
CA ALA A 103 -9.94 -8.90 2.89
C ALA A 103 -8.47 -8.47 2.75
N THR A 104 -7.97 -7.80 3.79
CA THR A 104 -6.58 -7.35 3.89
C THR A 104 -5.87 -8.04 5.07
N PRO A 105 -4.54 -8.30 4.96
CA PRO A 105 -3.75 -8.15 3.74
C PRO A 105 -4.06 -9.25 2.72
N SER A 106 -3.92 -8.93 1.44
CA SER A 106 -3.93 -9.88 0.33
C SER A 106 -2.82 -9.51 -0.65
N PHE A 107 -2.27 -10.51 -1.34
CA PHE A 107 -1.12 -10.36 -2.22
C PHE A 107 -1.40 -11.00 -3.57
N GLY A 108 -1.49 -10.20 -4.63
CA GLY A 108 -1.50 -10.67 -6.01
C GLY A 108 -0.06 -10.87 -6.50
N ILE A 109 0.29 -12.09 -6.88
CA ILE A 109 1.60 -12.46 -7.41
C ILE A 109 1.43 -12.85 -8.87
N GLY A 110 2.27 -12.29 -9.74
CA GLY A 110 2.16 -12.49 -11.18
C GLY A 110 3.26 -11.79 -11.96
N PHE A 111 3.03 -11.62 -13.25
CA PHE A 111 4.03 -11.07 -14.17
C PHE A 111 3.69 -9.63 -14.54
N THR A 112 4.72 -8.78 -14.60
CA THR A 112 4.61 -7.48 -15.24
C THR A 112 4.49 -7.66 -16.75
N ASP A 113 3.72 -6.79 -17.39
CA ASP A 113 3.67 -6.73 -18.85
C ASP A 113 5.01 -6.21 -19.42
N SER A 114 5.43 -6.76 -20.56
CA SER A 114 6.71 -6.41 -21.20
C SER A 114 6.72 -5.01 -21.81
N GLU A 115 5.56 -4.50 -22.21
CA GLU A 115 5.41 -3.16 -22.78
C GLU A 115 5.05 -2.12 -21.71
N ASP A 116 4.35 -2.54 -20.65
CA ASP A 116 3.98 -1.68 -19.52
C ASP A 116 4.28 -2.34 -18.17
N PRO A 117 5.44 -2.04 -17.53
CA PRO A 117 5.82 -2.63 -16.24
C PRO A 117 4.94 -2.20 -15.05
N ASN A 118 3.91 -1.38 -15.29
CA ASN A 118 2.88 -1.05 -14.30
C ASN A 118 1.60 -1.89 -14.46
N LYS A 119 1.47 -2.66 -15.54
CA LYS A 119 0.42 -3.68 -15.67
C LYS A 119 0.92 -5.00 -15.13
N VAL A 120 0.12 -5.62 -14.27
CA VAL A 120 0.43 -6.92 -13.67
C VAL A 120 -0.66 -7.91 -14.04
N LYS A 121 -0.27 -9.02 -14.66
CA LYS A 121 -1.13 -10.19 -14.80
C LYS A 121 -0.99 -11.04 -13.55
N VAL A 122 -1.92 -10.87 -12.61
CA VAL A 122 -1.97 -11.68 -11.39
C VAL A 122 -2.27 -13.14 -11.76
N VAL A 123 -1.43 -14.05 -11.27
CA VAL A 123 -1.55 -15.50 -11.49
C VAL A 123 -2.02 -16.20 -10.22
N GLN A 124 -1.57 -15.73 -9.06
CA GLN A 124 -1.92 -16.30 -7.76
C GLN A 124 -2.25 -15.21 -6.76
N ILE A 125 -3.25 -15.46 -5.91
CA ILE A 125 -3.60 -14.58 -4.78
C ILE A 125 -3.34 -15.33 -3.48
N LEU A 126 -2.51 -14.75 -2.63
CA LEU A 126 -2.32 -15.18 -1.25
C LEU A 126 -3.10 -14.27 -0.32
N ARG A 127 -3.92 -14.84 0.57
CA ARG A 127 -4.80 -14.09 1.47
C ARG A 127 -4.34 -14.23 2.92
N GLY A 128 -4.38 -13.13 3.66
CA GLY A 128 -4.02 -13.07 5.07
C GLY A 128 -2.55 -12.75 5.34
N ALA A 129 -2.23 -12.53 6.60
CA ALA A 129 -0.88 -12.24 7.09
C ALA A 129 -0.06 -13.54 7.15
N LEU A 130 0.43 -13.98 5.99
CA LEU A 130 1.19 -15.21 5.87
C LEU A 130 2.69 -14.99 6.16
N PRO A 131 3.41 -16.01 6.66
CA PRO A 131 4.86 -15.95 6.81
C PRO A 131 5.55 -16.00 5.45
N PHE A 132 6.79 -15.48 5.37
CA PHE A 132 7.58 -15.47 4.13
C PHE A 132 7.68 -16.84 3.43
N ASN A 133 7.77 -17.93 4.21
CA ASN A 133 7.86 -19.29 3.67
C ASN A 133 6.63 -19.71 2.85
N SER A 134 5.48 -19.04 3.02
CA SER A 134 4.30 -19.25 2.18
C SER A 134 4.42 -18.59 0.81
N PHE A 135 5.22 -17.53 0.69
CA PHE A 135 5.42 -16.79 -0.56
C PHE A 135 6.52 -17.41 -1.43
N LYS A 136 7.61 -17.86 -0.80
CA LYS A 136 8.79 -18.39 -1.47
C LYS A 136 8.49 -19.40 -2.59
N PRO A 137 7.74 -20.50 -2.34
CA PRO A 137 7.48 -21.50 -3.39
C PRO A 137 6.66 -20.95 -4.55
N VAL A 138 5.77 -19.99 -4.30
CA VAL A 138 4.98 -19.34 -5.35
C VAL A 138 5.87 -18.49 -6.25
N ILE A 139 6.72 -17.66 -5.65
CA ILE A 139 7.64 -16.78 -6.39
C ILE A 139 8.65 -17.61 -7.18
N ASP A 140 9.26 -18.62 -6.57
CA ASP A 140 10.26 -19.47 -7.23
C ASP A 140 9.66 -20.20 -8.44
N SER A 141 8.43 -20.70 -8.32
CA SER A 141 7.71 -21.36 -9.42
C SER A 141 7.46 -20.42 -10.59
N LEU A 142 7.09 -19.16 -10.32
CA LEU A 142 6.85 -18.16 -11.38
C LEU A 142 8.16 -17.71 -12.05
N LEU A 143 9.25 -17.60 -11.30
CA LEU A 143 10.56 -17.20 -11.84
C LEU A 143 11.24 -18.29 -12.67
N SER A 144 10.82 -19.55 -12.54
CA SER A 144 11.37 -20.68 -13.30
C SER A 144 10.70 -20.93 -14.66
N GLN A 145 9.68 -20.15 -15.01
CA GLN A 145 8.96 -20.21 -16.29
C GLN A 145 9.63 -19.34 -17.34
#